data_AF-H1LJJ9-F1
#
_entry.id   AF-H1LJJ9-F1
#
_cell.length_a   1.000
_cell.length_b   1.000
_cell.length_c   1.000
_cell.angle_alpha   90.00
_cell.angle_beta   90.00
_cell.angle_gamma   90.00
#
_symmetry.space_group_name_H-M   'P 1'
#
loop_
_entity.id
_entity.type
_entity.pdbx_description
1 polymer ?
#
loop_
_entity_poly.entity_id
_entity_poly.type
_entity_poly.pdbx_seq_one_letter_code
_entity_poly.pdbx_strand_id
1 'polypeptide(L)'
;MFELAADSVEIQHIHAELFHEDTIQNVLAPVVDVAVSDLPIGYYPIDENAKGFATHSENGHSYVHHLLIEFAMDHVKKGGFGLFLVPSQLFQTDEAKQLLKWMQGKVYLQGLLNLPGELFQNTAAQKAILILQNAGHDAKQVDPVMLGEFPSFKDQKAFAQFLTEIDAWEAQDLK
;
A
#
# COMPACT_ATOMS: atom_id res chain seq x y z
N MET A 1 -11.47 -19.26 -1.64
CA MET A 1 -10.24 -18.46 -1.52
C MET A 1 -9.66 -18.58 -0.12
N PHE A 2 -10.42 -18.26 0.94
CA PHE A 2 -9.93 -18.37 2.32
C PHE A 2 -9.42 -19.78 2.69
N GLU A 3 -10.23 -20.83 2.51
CA GLU A 3 -9.80 -22.22 2.82
C GLU A 3 -8.51 -22.63 2.09
N LEU A 4 -8.35 -22.22 0.82
CA LEU A 4 -7.13 -22.50 0.06
C LEU A 4 -5.89 -21.82 0.66
N ALA A 5 -6.05 -20.61 1.21
CA ALA A 5 -4.97 -19.91 1.91
C ALA A 5 -4.65 -20.59 3.24
N ALA A 6 -5.67 -21.03 3.99
CA ALA A 6 -5.49 -21.78 5.24
C ALA A 6 -4.73 -23.09 5.02
N ASP A 7 -5.16 -23.90 4.06
CA ASP A 7 -4.46 -25.13 3.67
C ASP A 7 -3.01 -24.84 3.25
N SER A 8 -2.78 -23.78 2.48
CA SER A 8 -1.45 -23.40 2.01
C SER A 8 -0.51 -23.02 3.17
N VAL A 9 -1.01 -22.28 4.17
CA VAL A 9 -0.26 -21.90 5.38
C VAL A 9 0.06 -23.14 6.21
N GLU A 10 -0.90 -24.05 6.38
CA GLU A 10 -0.72 -25.29 7.14
C GLU A 10 0.33 -26.20 6.49
N ILE A 11 0.24 -26.43 5.18
CA ILE A 11 1.18 -27.27 4.42
C ILE A 11 2.60 -26.69 4.44
N GLN A 12 2.74 -25.37 4.43
CA GLN A 12 4.04 -24.69 4.51
C GLN A 12 4.58 -24.58 5.95
N HIS A 13 3.81 -25.03 6.95
CA HIS A 13 4.13 -24.90 8.37
C HIS A 13 4.39 -23.44 8.78
N ILE A 14 3.67 -22.50 8.17
CA ILE A 14 3.75 -21.08 8.51
C ILE A 14 2.83 -20.83 9.71
N HIS A 15 3.37 -20.21 10.77
CA HIS A 15 2.55 -19.79 11.90
C HIS A 15 1.90 -18.43 11.59
N ALA A 16 0.67 -18.46 11.08
CA ALA A 16 -0.11 -17.27 10.78
C ALA A 16 -1.54 -17.38 11.31
N GLU A 17 -2.10 -16.24 11.72
CA GLU A 17 -3.51 -16.10 12.06
C GLU A 17 -4.27 -15.57 10.84
N LEU A 18 -5.34 -16.26 10.44
CA LEU A 18 -6.13 -15.93 9.26
C LEU A 18 -7.55 -15.54 9.69
N PHE A 19 -8.04 -14.42 9.16
CA PHE A 19 -9.36 -13.88 9.45
C PHE A 19 -10.20 -13.84 8.17
N HIS A 20 -11.42 -14.38 8.23
CA HIS A 20 -12.36 -14.38 7.10
C HIS A 20 -13.45 -13.33 7.33
N GLU A 21 -13.10 -12.07 7.11
CA GLU A 21 -13.96 -10.92 7.44
C GLU A 21 -13.87 -9.84 6.35
N ASP A 22 -14.86 -8.95 6.32
CA ASP A 22 -14.82 -7.73 5.53
C ASP A 22 -14.06 -6.65 6.31
N THR A 23 -12.86 -6.34 5.86
CA THR A 23 -11.94 -5.38 6.50
C THR A 23 -12.54 -3.98 6.68
N ILE A 24 -13.50 -3.57 5.85
CA ILE A 24 -14.10 -2.24 5.92
C ILE A 24 -15.20 -2.16 7.00
N GLN A 25 -15.62 -3.30 7.56
CA GLN A 25 -16.51 -3.33 8.71
C GLN A 25 -15.73 -3.15 10.01
N ASN A 26 -16.42 -3.12 11.15
CA ASN A 26 -15.79 -3.06 12.48
C ASN A 26 -15.02 -4.36 12.77
N VAL A 27 -13.80 -4.46 12.24
CA VAL A 27 -12.87 -5.56 12.43
C VAL A 27 -11.93 -5.23 13.59
N LEU A 28 -11.73 -6.20 14.48
CA LEU A 28 -10.73 -6.10 15.54
C LEU A 28 -9.38 -6.55 14.98
N ALA A 29 -8.65 -5.65 14.31
CA ALA A 29 -7.31 -5.94 13.81
C ALA A 29 -6.22 -5.62 14.85
N PRO A 30 -5.13 -6.41 14.91
CA PRO A 30 -4.02 -6.13 15.79
C PRO A 30 -3.23 -4.90 15.32
N VAL A 31 -2.58 -4.22 16.27
CA VAL A 31 -1.61 -3.17 15.94
C VAL A 31 -0.28 -3.83 15.55
N VAL A 32 0.24 -3.50 14.37
CA VAL A 32 1.40 -4.16 13.74
C VAL A 32 2.56 -3.19 13.48
N ASP A 33 3.76 -3.72 13.30
CA ASP A 33 4.94 -2.93 12.93
C ASP A 33 4.93 -2.56 11.43
N VAL A 34 4.45 -3.47 10.58
CA VAL A 34 4.39 -3.32 9.13
C VAL A 34 3.09 -3.89 8.58
N ALA A 35 2.44 -3.17 7.66
CA ALA A 35 1.35 -3.69 6.83
C ALA A 35 1.84 -3.92 5.40
N VAL A 36 1.53 -5.08 4.82
CA VAL A 36 1.87 -5.43 3.44
C VAL A 36 0.65 -5.99 2.74
N SER A 37 0.31 -5.50 1.55
CA SER A 37 -0.83 -6.03 0.81
C SER A 37 -0.74 -5.78 -0.69
N ASP A 38 -1.20 -6.74 -1.50
CA ASP A 38 -1.63 -6.47 -2.86
C ASP A 38 -3.10 -6.08 -2.85
N LEU A 39 -3.38 -4.78 -3.05
CA LEU A 39 -4.70 -4.25 -2.82
C LEU A 39 -5.64 -4.55 -4.00
N PRO A 40 -6.90 -4.97 -3.72
CA PRO A 40 -7.92 -5.08 -4.76
C PRO A 40 -8.23 -3.68 -5.33
N ILE A 41 -8.35 -3.60 -6.65
CA ILE A 41 -8.60 -2.32 -7.35
C ILE A 41 -10.04 -2.29 -7.84
N GLY A 42 -10.75 -1.20 -7.56
CA GLY A 42 -12.15 -1.02 -7.91
C GLY A 42 -12.94 -0.35 -6.78
N TYR A 43 -14.25 -0.57 -6.80
CA TYR A 43 -15.21 0.05 -5.88
C TYR A 43 -15.62 -0.89 -4.75
N TYR A 44 -15.72 -0.35 -3.54
CA TYR A 44 -16.35 -1.03 -2.42
C TYR A 44 -17.88 -0.88 -2.51
N PRO A 45 -18.67 -1.96 -2.40
CA PRO A 45 -20.09 -1.94 -2.76
C PRO A 45 -21.04 -1.46 -1.65
N ILE A 46 -20.59 -1.32 -0.39
CA ILE A 46 -21.46 -1.03 0.75
C ILE A 46 -21.14 0.36 1.33
N ASP A 47 -21.70 1.42 0.72
CA ASP A 47 -21.33 2.81 1.04
C ASP A 47 -21.49 3.18 2.53
N GLU A 48 -22.47 2.59 3.23
CA GLU A 48 -22.69 2.84 4.65
C GLU A 48 -21.49 2.47 5.53
N ASN A 49 -20.77 1.39 5.20
CA ASN A 49 -19.59 0.97 5.97
C ASN A 49 -18.40 1.89 5.70
N ALA A 50 -18.32 2.49 4.50
CA ALA A 50 -17.23 3.39 4.13
C ALA A 50 -17.30 4.75 4.87
N LYS A 51 -18.46 5.17 5.38
CA LYS A 51 -18.66 6.49 6.00
C LYS A 51 -17.74 6.79 7.20
N GLY A 52 -17.20 5.75 7.86
CA GLY A 52 -16.25 5.90 8.95
C GLY A 52 -14.84 6.30 8.52
N PHE A 53 -14.52 6.14 7.24
CA PHE A 53 -13.20 6.38 6.65
C PHE A 53 -13.09 7.81 6.14
N ALA A 54 -11.96 8.47 6.39
CA ALA A 54 -11.66 9.78 5.83
C ALA A 54 -11.47 9.75 4.31
N THR A 55 -11.11 8.59 3.75
CA THR A 55 -10.91 8.36 2.32
C THR A 55 -12.17 7.95 1.56
N HIS A 56 -13.34 7.92 2.22
CA HIS A 56 -14.60 7.62 1.54
C HIS A 56 -14.93 8.65 0.46
N SER A 57 -15.61 8.20 -0.60
CA SER A 57 -16.14 9.07 -1.65
C SER A 57 -17.37 9.82 -1.14
N GLU A 58 -17.45 11.12 -1.44
CA GLU A 58 -18.65 11.92 -1.21
C GLU A 58 -19.75 11.64 -2.25
N ASN A 59 -19.38 11.08 -3.41
CA ASN A 59 -20.30 10.79 -4.52
C ASN A 59 -20.13 9.35 -5.01
N GLY A 60 -21.18 8.54 -4.91
CA GLY A 60 -21.16 7.14 -5.35
C GLY A 60 -20.25 6.25 -4.49
N HIS A 61 -19.75 5.17 -5.09
CA HIS A 61 -18.96 4.18 -4.38
C HIS A 61 -17.52 4.65 -4.11
N SER A 62 -17.01 4.25 -2.95
CA SER A 62 -15.61 4.52 -2.56
C SER A 62 -14.64 3.55 -3.23
N TYR A 63 -13.42 3.99 -3.54
CA TYR A 63 -12.37 3.08 -3.98
C TYR A 63 -11.88 2.19 -2.83
N VAL A 64 -12.01 0.87 -3.02
CA VAL A 64 -11.69 -0.10 -1.97
C VAL A 64 -10.21 -0.06 -1.56
N HIS A 65 -9.30 0.18 -2.51
CA HIS A 65 -7.87 0.31 -2.23
C HIS A 65 -7.55 1.56 -1.40
N HIS A 66 -8.31 2.65 -1.51
CA HIS A 66 -8.11 3.83 -0.65
C HIS A 66 -8.54 3.53 0.79
N LEU A 67 -9.73 2.92 0.95
CA LEU A 67 -10.24 2.53 2.26
C LEU A 67 -9.30 1.54 2.96
N LEU A 68 -8.74 0.58 2.21
CA LEU A 68 -7.82 -0.42 2.76
C LEU A 68 -6.44 0.16 3.12
N ILE A 69 -5.94 1.16 2.38
CA ILE A 69 -4.73 1.89 2.77
C ILE A 69 -4.97 2.60 4.11
N GLU A 70 -6.09 3.30 4.25
CA GLU A 70 -6.46 3.97 5.50
C GLU A 70 -6.58 2.99 6.66
N PHE A 71 -7.37 1.92 6.47
CA PHE A 71 -7.54 0.86 7.46
C PHE A 71 -6.18 0.31 7.92
N ALA A 72 -5.34 -0.09 6.97
CA ALA A 72 -4.06 -0.71 7.28
C ALA A 72 -3.16 0.25 8.07
N MET A 73 -3.05 1.50 7.63
CA MET A 73 -2.19 2.49 8.27
C MET A 73 -2.69 2.92 9.65
N ASP A 74 -4.00 2.91 9.90
CA ASP A 74 -4.54 3.14 11.25
C ASP A 74 -4.14 2.04 12.25
N HIS A 75 -3.81 0.84 11.77
CA HIS A 75 -3.34 -0.29 12.58
C HIS A 75 -1.82 -0.48 12.57
N VAL A 76 -1.08 0.32 11.79
CA VAL A 76 0.39 0.35 11.85
C VAL A 76 0.82 1.22 13.03
N LYS A 77 1.81 0.79 13.82
CA LYS A 77 2.36 1.62 14.91
C LYS A 77 2.88 2.96 14.37
N LYS A 78 2.89 4.00 15.21
CA LYS A 78 3.55 5.28 14.87
C LYS A 78 5.00 5.03 14.46
N GLY A 79 5.41 5.57 13.31
CA GLY A 79 6.73 5.33 12.70
C GLY A 79 6.90 3.99 11.98
N GLY A 80 5.92 3.09 12.05
CA GLY A 80 5.88 1.84 11.28
C GLY A 80 5.52 2.08 9.81
N PHE A 81 5.55 1.02 9.00
CA PHE A 81 5.48 1.13 7.54
C PHE A 81 4.29 0.39 6.92
N GLY A 82 3.80 0.92 5.80
CA GLY A 82 2.87 0.27 4.90
C GLY A 82 3.50 0.10 3.51
N LEU A 83 3.45 -1.12 2.97
CA LEU A 83 3.96 -1.48 1.64
C LEU A 83 2.81 -2.06 0.82
N PHE A 84 2.32 -1.30 -0.14
CA PHE A 84 1.11 -1.67 -0.88
C PHE A 84 1.37 -1.75 -2.38
N LEU A 85 0.90 -2.83 -3.02
CA LEU A 85 0.77 -2.82 -4.48
C LEU A 85 -0.52 -2.08 -4.84
N VAL A 86 -0.35 -0.98 -5.57
CA VAL A 86 -1.41 -0.05 -6.00
C VAL A 86 -1.32 0.19 -7.50
N PRO A 87 -2.33 0.76 -8.17
CA PRO A 87 -2.18 1.20 -9.55
C PRO A 87 -1.09 2.28 -9.64
N SER A 88 -0.23 2.21 -10.65
CA SER A 88 0.81 3.23 -10.90
C SER A 88 0.24 4.65 -11.06
N GLN A 89 -1.03 4.75 -11.43
CA GLN A 89 -1.78 5.98 -11.62
C GLN A 89 -2.62 6.38 -10.39
N LEU A 90 -2.32 5.83 -9.20
CA LEU A 90 -3.07 6.06 -7.95
C LEU A 90 -3.37 7.55 -7.69
N PHE A 91 -2.38 8.42 -7.93
CA PHE A 91 -2.50 9.86 -7.68
C PHE A 91 -2.99 10.69 -8.88
N GLN A 92 -3.45 10.04 -9.95
CA GLN A 92 -3.91 10.67 -11.20
C GLN A 92 -5.43 10.58 -11.40
N THR A 93 -6.16 10.01 -10.44
CA THR A 93 -7.62 9.88 -10.46
C THR A 93 -8.30 11.06 -9.76
N ASP A 94 -9.60 11.24 -9.98
CA ASP A 94 -10.36 12.29 -9.30
C ASP A 94 -10.43 12.06 -7.78
N GLU A 95 -10.51 10.80 -7.36
CA GLU A 95 -10.57 10.35 -5.97
C GLU A 95 -9.21 10.44 -5.24
N ALA A 96 -8.12 10.69 -5.97
CA ALA A 96 -6.79 10.88 -5.38
C ALA A 96 -6.74 12.06 -4.40
N LYS A 97 -7.63 13.06 -4.58
CA LYS A 97 -7.69 14.25 -3.72
C LYS A 97 -8.04 13.88 -2.28
N GLN A 98 -9.01 12.99 -2.08
CA GLN A 98 -9.42 12.51 -0.75
C GLN A 98 -8.29 11.71 -0.09
N LEU A 99 -7.63 10.82 -0.85
CA LEU A 99 -6.48 10.07 -0.36
C LEU A 99 -5.36 11.01 0.10
N LEU A 100 -4.94 11.95 -0.75
CA LEU A 100 -3.89 12.92 -0.43
C LEU A 100 -4.26 13.79 0.78
N LYS A 101 -5.52 14.20 0.89
CA LYS A 101 -6.02 14.96 2.04
C LYS A 101 -5.95 14.14 3.33
N TRP A 102 -6.34 12.87 3.30
CA TRP A 102 -6.22 11.99 4.46
C TRP A 102 -4.74 11.78 4.85
N MET A 103 -3.85 11.63 3.87
CA MET A 103 -2.42 11.42 4.14
C MET A 103 -1.81 12.58 4.92
N GLN A 104 -2.26 13.83 4.69
CA GLN A 104 -1.77 15.02 5.39
C GLN A 104 -1.92 14.88 6.91
N GLY A 105 -0.78 14.74 7.60
CA GLY A 105 -0.72 14.63 9.05
C GLY A 105 -1.03 13.24 9.61
N LYS A 106 -1.31 12.24 8.74
CA LYS A 106 -1.53 10.84 9.13
C LYS A 106 -0.37 9.95 8.74
N VAL A 107 0.14 10.09 7.52
CA VAL A 107 1.23 9.26 7.01
C VAL A 107 2.19 10.11 6.16
N TYR A 108 3.43 9.66 6.07
CA TYR A 108 4.44 10.20 5.16
C TYR A 108 4.56 9.31 3.92
N LEU A 109 4.63 9.93 2.74
CA LEU A 109 4.84 9.23 1.49
C LEU A 109 6.34 9.04 1.29
N GLN A 110 6.87 7.86 1.57
CA GLN A 110 8.31 7.64 1.47
C GLN A 110 8.75 7.27 0.05
N GLY A 111 7.91 6.52 -0.67
CA GLY A 111 8.23 6.19 -2.05
C GLY A 111 7.04 5.68 -2.85
N LEU A 112 7.18 5.78 -4.17
CA LEU A 112 6.30 5.20 -5.15
C LEU A 112 7.15 4.64 -6.29
N LEU A 113 7.27 3.31 -6.32
CA LEU A 113 8.14 2.60 -7.26
C LEU A 113 7.29 1.82 -8.26
N ASN A 114 7.25 2.28 -9.51
CA ASN A 114 6.53 1.58 -10.57
C ASN A 114 7.20 0.22 -10.83
N LEU A 115 6.41 -0.85 -10.88
CA LEU A 115 6.89 -2.15 -11.33
C LEU A 115 7.08 -2.15 -12.85
N PRO A 116 7.96 -3.00 -13.40
CA PRO A 116 8.24 -3.02 -14.84
C PRO A 116 6.95 -3.25 -15.63
N GLY A 117 6.69 -2.40 -16.62
CA GLY A 117 5.46 -2.44 -17.41
C GLY A 117 5.21 -3.78 -18.08
N GLU A 118 6.26 -4.53 -18.46
CA GLU A 118 6.12 -5.83 -19.13
C GLU A 118 5.53 -6.94 -18.24
N LEU A 119 5.40 -6.73 -16.93
CA LEU A 119 4.69 -7.66 -16.05
C LEU A 119 3.17 -7.62 -16.24
N PHE A 120 2.66 -6.57 -16.86
CA PHE A 120 1.24 -6.29 -16.95
C PHE A 120 0.77 -6.35 -18.39
N GLN A 121 -0.49 -6.74 -18.57
CA GLN A 121 -1.09 -6.89 -19.90
C GLN A 121 -1.18 -5.55 -20.65
N ASN A 122 -1.28 -4.44 -19.92
CA ASN A 122 -1.33 -3.09 -20.47
C ASN A 122 -0.95 -2.06 -19.40
N THR A 123 -0.71 -0.81 -19.83
CA THR A 123 -0.33 0.31 -18.96
C THR A 123 -1.36 0.64 -17.89
N ALA A 124 -2.67 0.44 -18.13
CA ALA A 124 -3.71 0.71 -17.13
C ALA A 124 -3.68 -0.30 -15.98
N ALA A 125 -3.14 -1.50 -16.21
CA ALA A 125 -2.96 -2.53 -15.19
C ALA A 125 -1.61 -2.43 -14.46
N GLN A 126 -0.70 -1.55 -14.89
CA GLN A 126 0.62 -1.40 -14.28
C GLN A 126 0.49 -0.98 -12.82
N LYS A 127 1.09 -1.77 -11.92
CA LYS A 127 1.13 -1.48 -10.48
C LYS A 127 2.44 -0.80 -10.07
N ALA A 128 2.39 -0.19 -8.91
CA ALA A 128 3.54 0.37 -8.20
C ALA A 128 3.56 -0.12 -6.75
N ILE A 129 4.74 -0.13 -6.14
CA ILE A 129 4.91 -0.29 -4.70
C ILE A 129 4.79 1.11 -4.08
N LEU A 130 3.72 1.32 -3.31
CA LEU A 130 3.51 2.49 -2.48
C LEU A 130 4.13 2.23 -1.10
N ILE A 131 5.05 3.10 -0.68
CA ILE A 131 5.74 3.02 0.60
C ILE A 131 5.26 4.19 1.47
N LEU A 132 4.53 3.87 2.54
CA LEU A 132 4.03 4.84 3.52
C LEU A 132 4.69 4.60 4.88
N GLN A 133 4.87 5.66 5.65
CA GLN A 133 5.25 5.58 7.06
C GLN A 133 4.20 6.25 7.93
N ASN A 134 3.73 5.59 8.99
CA ASN A 134 2.74 6.18 9.88
C ASN A 134 3.34 7.35 10.68
N ALA A 135 2.62 8.47 10.78
CA ALA A 135 3.13 9.66 11.44
C ALA A 135 3.29 9.47 12.95
N GLY A 136 4.27 10.17 13.52
CA GLY A 136 4.60 10.16 14.93
C GLY A 136 5.92 9.46 15.25
N HIS A 137 6.28 9.46 16.54
CA HIS A 137 7.65 9.19 16.98
C HIS A 137 8.64 10.09 16.22
N ASP A 138 9.72 9.54 15.67
CA ASP A 138 10.75 10.26 14.93
C ASP A 138 10.53 10.22 13.41
N ALA A 139 9.38 9.70 12.96
CA ALA A 139 9.04 9.62 11.54
C ALA A 139 8.94 11.01 10.92
N LYS A 140 9.46 11.14 9.70
CA LYS A 140 9.44 12.38 8.93
C LYS A 140 9.25 12.09 7.46
N GLN A 141 8.68 13.05 6.75
CA GLN A 141 8.60 13.02 5.29
C GLN A 141 10.02 13.03 4.72
N VAL A 142 10.34 12.03 3.91
CA VAL A 142 11.57 12.07 3.11
C VAL A 142 11.47 13.16 2.05
N ASP A 143 12.56 13.88 1.82
CA ASP A 143 12.68 14.90 0.78
C ASP A 143 14.04 14.75 0.09
N PRO A 144 14.09 14.30 -1.19
CA PRO A 144 12.94 14.00 -2.05
C PRO A 144 12.28 12.64 -1.77
N VAL A 145 10.98 12.52 -2.08
CA VAL A 145 10.26 11.24 -2.17
C VAL A 145 10.94 10.32 -3.19
N MET A 146 11.14 9.05 -2.85
CA MET A 146 11.70 8.10 -3.81
C MET A 146 10.67 7.77 -4.90
N LEU A 147 10.91 8.32 -6.08
CA LEU A 147 10.16 8.03 -7.28
C LEU A 147 11.06 7.27 -8.24
N GLY A 148 10.58 6.14 -8.75
CA GLY A 148 11.37 5.32 -9.65
C GLY A 148 10.53 4.32 -10.41
N GLU A 149 11.13 3.76 -11.45
CA GLU A 149 10.57 2.62 -12.17
C GLU A 149 11.61 1.49 -12.11
N PHE A 150 11.16 0.33 -11.66
CA PHE A 150 11.99 -0.86 -11.69
C PHE A 150 12.38 -1.15 -13.14
N PRO A 151 13.67 -1.38 -13.41
CA PRO A 151 14.10 -1.81 -14.74
C PRO A 151 13.55 -3.21 -15.01
N SER A 152 13.61 -3.62 -16.28
CA SER A 152 13.22 -4.97 -16.66
C SER A 152 13.92 -6.03 -15.82
N PHE A 153 13.17 -7.00 -15.30
CA PHE A 153 13.77 -8.15 -14.60
C PHE A 153 14.71 -8.99 -15.49
N LYS A 154 14.65 -8.80 -16.82
CA LYS A 154 15.56 -9.43 -17.77
C LYS A 154 16.93 -8.75 -17.82
N ASP A 155 17.02 -7.48 -17.38
CA ASP A 155 18.27 -6.75 -17.25
C ASP A 155 18.80 -6.83 -15.81
N GLN A 156 19.49 -7.93 -15.51
CA GLN A 156 20.04 -8.19 -14.18
C GLN A 156 21.00 -7.08 -13.70
N LYS A 157 21.71 -6.43 -14.62
CA LYS A 157 22.68 -5.38 -14.27
C LYS A 157 21.95 -4.12 -13.84
N ALA A 158 20.98 -3.66 -14.64
CA ALA A 158 20.17 -2.51 -14.29
C ALA A 158 19.38 -2.77 -13.00
N PHE A 159 18.84 -3.97 -12.83
CA PHE A 159 18.10 -4.35 -11.63
C PHE A 159 18.98 -4.29 -10.36
N ALA A 160 20.20 -4.85 -10.41
CA ALA A 160 21.13 -4.78 -9.28
C ALA A 160 21.55 -3.34 -8.96
N GLN A 161 21.73 -2.50 -9.99
CA GLN A 161 22.01 -1.06 -9.80
C GLN A 161 20.84 -0.36 -9.11
N PHE A 162 19.61 -0.62 -9.55
CA PHE A 162 18.42 -0.04 -8.95
C PHE A 162 18.23 -0.45 -7.49
N LEU A 163 18.50 -1.71 -7.13
CA LEU A 163 18.49 -2.13 -5.71
C LEU A 163 19.54 -1.37 -4.88
N THR A 164 20.72 -1.12 -5.45
CA THR A 164 21.76 -0.31 -4.78
C THR A 164 21.29 1.13 -4.57
N GLU A 165 20.50 1.69 -5.49
CA GLU A 165 19.89 3.02 -5.34
C GLU A 165 18.84 3.05 -4.22
N ILE A 166 18.03 1.99 -4.07
CA ILE A 166 17.10 1.83 -2.94
C ILE A 166 17.86 1.77 -1.61
N ASP A 167 18.91 0.94 -1.52
CA ASP A 167 19.73 0.81 -0.30
C ASP A 167 20.36 2.17 0.07
N ALA A 168 20.84 2.92 -0.93
CA ALA A 168 21.43 4.23 -0.73
C ALA A 168 20.39 5.25 -0.22
N TRP A 169 19.19 5.25 -0.80
CA TRP A 169 18.08 6.09 -0.37
C TRP A 169 17.62 5.77 1.05
N GLU A 170 17.44 4.48 1.39
CA GLU A 170 17.07 4.06 2.74
C GLU A 170 18.09 4.57 3.76
N ALA A 171 19.39 4.38 3.48
CA ALA A 171 20.46 4.75 4.41
C ALA A 171 20.67 6.26 4.56
N GLN A 172 20.33 7.05 3.54
CA GLN A 172 20.59 8.50 3.53
C GLN A 172 19.38 9.30 3.98
N ASP A 173 18.19 8.93 3.48
CA ASP A 173 17.04 9.82 3.47
C ASP A 173 15.90 9.34 4.41
N LEU A 174 15.77 8.02 4.63
CA LEU A 174 14.68 7.42 5.43
C LEU A 174 14.91 7.42 6.97
N LYS A 175 15.92 8.14 7.46
CA LYS A 175 16.33 8.17 8.88
C LYS A 175 15.38 8.89 9.83
#